data_AF-A0A5K1CT04-F1
#
_entry.id   AF-A0A5K1CT04-F1
#
_cell.length_a   1.000
_cell.length_b   1.000
_cell.length_c   1.000
_cell.angle_alpha   90.00
_cell.angle_beta   90.00
_cell.angle_gamma   90.00
#
_symmetry.space_group_name_H-M   'P 1'
#
loop_
_entity.id
_entity.type
_entity.pdbx_description
1 polymer ?
#
loop_
_entity_poly.entity_id
_entity_poly.type
_entity_poly.pdbx_seq_one_letter_code
_entity_poly.pdbx_strand_id
1 'polypeptide(L)'
;MFFMRNSSWSQAFLDTWWNQTSFIIRQVGSTKSGDNDALKHLVGSLPPEQFRDHVRIARMQCLFNSYPWIPSLKSTFRLITAPKTTWR
;
A
#
# COMPACT_ATOMS: atom_id res chain seq x y z
N MET A 1 5.71 3.09 1.51
CA MET A 1 6.06 4.28 0.72
C MET A 1 5.21 4.31 -0.55
N PHE A 2 4.81 5.49 -1.00
CA PHE A 2 4.13 5.70 -2.27
C PHE A 2 4.54 7.07 -2.83
N PHE A 3 4.25 7.31 -4.11
CA PHE A 3 4.42 8.61 -4.75
C PHE A 3 3.06 9.08 -5.24
N MET A 4 2.84 10.39 -5.16
CA MET A 4 1.72 11.04 -5.83
C MET A 4 2.22 12.17 -6.70
N ARG A 5 1.71 12.20 -7.94
CA ARG A 5 1.95 13.31 -8.85
C ARG A 5 1.10 14.50 -8.41
N ASN A 6 1.67 15.70 -8.35
CA ASN A 6 0.86 16.89 -8.11
C ASN A 6 -0.11 17.10 -9.29
N SER A 7 -1.39 16.85 -9.04
CA SER A 7 -2.48 16.95 -10.01
C SER A 7 -3.81 17.14 -9.29
N SER A 8 -4.81 17.69 -9.97
CA SER A 8 -6.17 17.81 -9.44
C SER A 8 -6.74 16.45 -9.01
N TRP A 9 -6.49 15.40 -9.79
CA TRP A 9 -6.90 14.04 -9.44
C TRP A 9 -6.28 13.58 -8.11
N SER A 10 -4.98 13.79 -7.92
CA SER A 10 -4.31 13.38 -6.68
C SER A 10 -4.79 14.16 -5.47
N GLN A 11 -5.11 15.45 -5.60
CA GLN A 11 -5.69 16.23 -4.51
C GLN A 11 -7.07 15.69 -4.12
N ALA A 12 -7.97 15.50 -5.08
CA ALA A 12 -9.29 14.93 -4.82
C ALA A 12 -9.23 13.49 -4.25
N PHE A 13 -8.28 12.69 -4.74
CA PHE A 13 -8.04 11.35 -4.19
C PHE A 13 -7.57 11.41 -2.74
N LEU A 14 -6.64 12.31 -2.39
CA LEU A 14 -6.16 12.50 -1.02
C LEU A 14 -7.29 12.96 -0.09
N ASP A 15 -8.14 13.90 -0.54
CA ASP A 15 -9.30 14.35 0.23
C ASP A 15 -10.28 13.20 0.47
N THR A 16 -10.53 12.38 -0.55
CA THR A 16 -11.40 11.21 -0.42
C THR A 16 -10.82 10.18 0.55
N TRP A 17 -9.51 9.94 0.49
CA TRP A 17 -8.81 9.03 1.37
C TRP A 17 -8.82 9.51 2.82
N TRP A 18 -8.53 10.81 3.06
CA TRP A 18 -8.55 11.40 4.40
C TRP A 18 -9.93 11.30 5.06
N ASN A 19 -11.00 11.37 4.26
CA ASN A 19 -12.38 11.28 4.75
C ASN A 19 -12.87 9.83 5.02
N GLN A 20 -12.03 8.80 4.88
CA GLN A 20 -12.35 7.40 5.21
C GLN A 20 -12.37 7.14 6.73
N THR A 21 -13.20 7.88 7.46
CA THR A 21 -13.24 7.89 8.93
C THR A 21 -13.69 6.58 9.56
N SER A 22 -14.36 5.70 8.80
CA SER A 22 -14.73 4.35 9.24
C SER A 22 -13.52 3.45 9.54
N PHE A 23 -12.34 3.79 9.02
CA PHE A 23 -11.10 3.06 9.25
C PHE A 23 -10.30 3.58 10.45
N ILE A 24 -10.79 4.62 11.15
CA ILE A 24 -10.15 5.13 12.37
C ILE A 24 -10.21 4.06 13.46
N ILE A 25 -9.04 3.63 13.92
CA ILE A 25 -8.91 2.62 14.97
C ILE A 25 -9.02 3.31 16.33
N ARG A 26 -10.10 3.00 17.06
CA ARG A 26 -10.38 3.57 18.38
C ARG A 26 -9.89 2.70 19.54
N GLN A 27 -9.36 1.52 19.24
CA GLN A 27 -8.89 0.57 20.25
C GLN A 27 -7.49 0.98 20.73
N VAL A 28 -7.40 1.33 22.02
CA VAL A 28 -6.13 1.66 22.68
C VAL A 28 -5.19 0.44 22.62
N GLY A 29 -3.94 0.66 22.21
CA GLY A 29 -2.92 -0.39 22.08
C GLY A 29 -2.96 -1.15 20.75
N SER A 30 -3.86 -0.83 19.83
CA SER A 30 -3.84 -1.44 18.49
C SER A 30 -2.65 -0.94 17.67
N THR A 31 -1.91 -1.87 17.06
CA THR A 31 -0.82 -1.56 16.12
C THR A 31 -1.28 -1.62 14.66
N LYS A 32 -2.59 -1.70 14.41
CA LYS A 32 -3.14 -1.79 13.07
C LYS A 32 -3.04 -0.42 12.39
N SER A 33 -2.76 -0.42 11.08
CA SER A 33 -2.65 0.80 10.26
C SER A 33 -3.96 1.01 9.51
N GLY A 34 -4.81 1.87 10.05
CA GLY A 34 -6.13 2.17 9.48
C GLY A 34 -6.06 2.94 8.17
N ASP A 35 -5.06 3.81 8.03
CA ASP A 35 -4.76 4.56 6.81
C ASP A 35 -4.42 3.64 5.63
N ASN A 36 -3.61 2.60 5.85
CA ASN A 36 -3.25 1.62 4.81
C ASN A 36 -4.45 0.74 4.40
N ASP A 37 -5.31 0.39 5.36
CA ASP A 37 -6.53 -0.36 5.05
C ASP A 37 -7.54 0.50 4.29
N ALA A 38 -7.71 1.76 4.67
CA ALA A 38 -8.51 2.74 3.94
C ALA A 38 -7.99 2.93 2.50
N LEU A 39 -6.68 3.03 2.32
CA LEU A 39 -6.07 3.18 0.99
C LEU A 39 -6.36 1.96 0.10
N LYS A 40 -6.16 0.74 0.62
CA LYS A 40 -6.44 -0.49 -0.11
C LYS A 40 -7.91 -0.60 -0.49
N HIS A 41 -8.81 -0.23 0.43
CA HIS A 41 -10.24 -0.20 0.18
C HIS A 41 -10.57 0.78 -0.95
N LEU A 42 -10.10 2.02 -0.85
CA LEU A 42 -10.36 3.07 -1.83
C LEU A 42 -9.85 2.67 -3.22
N VAL A 43 -8.60 2.21 -3.31
CA VAL A 43 -8.00 1.74 -4.57
C VAL A 43 -8.76 0.54 -5.15
N GLY A 44 -9.22 -0.39 -4.31
CA GLY A 44 -10.03 -1.54 -4.73
C GLY A 44 -11.44 -1.18 -5.19
N SER A 45 -11.97 -0.05 -4.76
CA SER A 45 -13.28 0.47 -5.15
C SER A 45 -13.26 1.43 -6.35
N LEU A 46 -12.08 1.77 -6.88
CA LEU A 46 -11.98 2.67 -8.03
C LEU A 46 -12.64 2.03 -9.27
N PRO A 47 -13.31 2.84 -10.11
CA PRO A 47 -13.71 2.39 -11.43
C PRO A 47 -12.51 1.86 -12.23
N PRO A 48 -12.68 0.80 -13.05
CA PRO A 48 -11.57 0.17 -13.78
C PRO A 48 -10.73 1.16 -14.60
N GLU A 49 -11.37 2.13 -15.24
CA GLU A 49 -10.72 3.19 -16.00
C GLU A 49 -9.86 4.09 -15.12
N GLN A 50 -10.37 4.53 -13.97
CA GLN A 50 -9.60 5.38 -13.07
C GLN A 50 -8.41 4.64 -12.46
N PHE A 51 -8.60 3.38 -12.07
CA PHE A 51 -7.52 2.55 -11.58
C PHE A 51 -6.42 2.42 -12.64
N ARG A 52 -6.80 2.10 -13.89
CA ARG A 52 -5.87 1.96 -15.00
C ARG A 52 -5.17 3.27 -15.35
N ASP A 53 -5.80 4.42 -15.21
CA ASP A 53 -5.22 5.67 -15.69
C ASP A 53 -4.39 6.39 -14.60
N HIS A 54 -4.71 6.17 -13.33
CA HIS A 54 -4.12 6.93 -12.22
C HIS A 54 -3.32 6.09 -11.19
N VAL A 55 -3.50 4.77 -11.14
CA VAL A 55 -2.85 3.92 -10.14
C VAL A 55 -1.84 2.97 -10.78
N ARG A 56 -0.62 2.94 -10.23
CA ARG A 56 0.42 1.97 -10.60
C ARG A 56 0.94 1.28 -9.35
N ILE A 57 0.70 -0.03 -9.28
CA ILE A 57 1.28 -0.87 -8.23
C ILE A 57 2.57 -1.47 -8.79
N ALA A 58 3.70 -1.10 -8.17
CA ALA A 58 4.99 -1.65 -8.54
C ALA A 58 4.98 -3.18 -8.38
N ARG A 59 5.47 -3.90 -9.39
CA ARG A 59 5.58 -5.37 -9.35
C ARG A 59 6.52 -5.86 -8.26
N MET A 60 7.62 -5.14 -8.03
CA MET A 60 8.59 -5.47 -6.99
C MET A 60 8.30 -4.68 -5.71
N GLN A 61 8.04 -5.41 -4.61
CA GLN A 61 7.82 -4.83 -3.29
C GLN A 61 9.06 -4.07 -2.77
N CYS A 62 10.25 -4.49 -3.21
CA CYS A 62 11.54 -3.98 -2.75
C CYS A 62 11.99 -2.67 -3.37
N LEU A 63 11.28 -2.12 -4.37
CA LEU A 63 11.70 -0.88 -5.02
C LEU A 63 11.48 0.35 -4.14
N PHE A 64 10.43 0.34 -3.31
CA PHE A 64 10.02 1.54 -2.58
C PHE A 64 9.60 1.29 -1.13
N ASN A 65 9.32 0.05 -0.72
CA ASN A 65 8.83 -0.22 0.65
C ASN A 65 9.41 -1.51 1.23
N SER A 66 10.73 -1.67 1.08
CA SER A 66 11.49 -2.77 1.65
C SER A 66 12.03 -2.37 3.03
N TYR A 67 11.86 -3.26 4.01
CA TYR A 67 12.86 -3.39 5.04
C TYR A 67 14.18 -3.73 4.35
N PRO A 68 15.33 -3.18 4.78
CA PRO A 68 16.63 -3.54 4.22
C PRO A 68 16.72 -5.06 4.16
N TRP A 69 16.91 -5.62 2.96
CA TRP A 69 17.09 -7.06 2.84
C TRP A 69 18.48 -7.37 3.41
N ILE A 70 18.51 -7.90 4.62
CA ILE A 70 19.75 -8.33 5.28
C ILE A 70 19.92 -9.82 5.02
N PRO A 71 21.07 -10.29 4.51
CA PRO A 71 21.34 -11.71 4.37
C PRO A 71 21.26 -12.37 5.75
N SER A 72 20.24 -13.19 5.96
CA SER A 72 20.02 -13.92 7.20
C SER A 72 19.27 -15.21 6.90
N LEU A 73 19.40 -16.21 7.77
CA LEU A 73 18.64 -17.46 7.63
C LEU A 73 17.13 -17.22 7.51
N LYS A 74 16.59 -16.21 8.23
CA LYS A 74 15.18 -15.80 8.15
C LYS A 74 14.83 -15.24 6.77
N SER A 75 15.69 -14.39 6.20
CA SER A 75 15.50 -13.81 4.87
C SER A 75 15.59 -14.87 3.77
N THR A 76 16.55 -15.79 3.88
CA THR A 76 16.71 -16.93 2.95
C THR A 76 15.52 -17.87 3.00
N PHE A 77 15.06 -18.24 4.20
CA PHE A 77 13.87 -19.07 4.37
C PHE A 77 12.63 -18.43 3.74
N ARG A 78 12.42 -17.12 3.94
CA ARG A 78 11.32 -16.38 3.32
C ARG A 78 11.40 -16.31 1.80
N LEU A 79 12.61 -16.16 1.25
CA LEU A 79 12.81 -16.15 -0.20
C LEU A 79 12.38 -17.47 -0.84
N ILE A 80 12.69 -18.59 -0.19
CA ILE A 80 12.34 -19.94 -0.67
C ILE A 80 10.84 -20.25 -0.45
N THR A 81 10.31 -19.93 0.74
CA THR A 81 8.96 -20.36 1.14
C THR A 81 7.84 -19.40 0.74
N ALA A 82 8.16 -18.12 0.53
CA ALA A 82 7.20 -17.10 0.15
C ALA A 82 7.72 -16.22 -1.00
N PRO A 83 8.16 -16.82 -2.14
CA PRO A 83 8.79 -16.07 -3.23
C PRO A 83 7.88 -14.97 -3.77
N LYS A 84 6.55 -15.18 -3.76
CA LYS A 84 5.54 -14.19 -4.17
C LYS A 84 5.46 -12.93 -3.30
N THR A 85 6.04 -12.97 -2.11
CA THR A 85 6.17 -11.79 -1.24
C THR A 85 7.37 -10.93 -1.64
N THR A 86 8.37 -11.52 -2.31
CA THR A 86 9.54 -10.79 -2.81
C THR A 86 9.38 -10.43 -4.29
N TRP A 87 8.79 -11.33 -5.08
CA TRP A 87 8.65 -11.27 -6.53
C TRP A 87 7.18 -11.42 -6.92
N ARG A 88 6.56 -10.35 -7.44
CA ARG A 88 5.19 -10.38 -7.99
C ARG A 88 5.20 -10.17 -9.50
#